data_AF-A0A970IH54-F1
#
_entry.id   AF-A0A970IH54-F1
#
_cell.length_a   1.000
_cell.length_b   1.000
_cell.length_c   1.000
_cell.angle_alpha   90.00
_cell.angle_beta   90.00
_cell.angle_gamma   90.00
#
_symmetry.space_group_name_H-M   'P 1'
#
loop_
_entity.id
_entity.type
_entity.pdbx_description
1 polymer ?
#
loop_
_entity_poly.entity_id
_entity_poly.type
_entity_poly.pdbx_seq_one_letter_code
_entity_poly.pdbx_strand_id
1 'polypeptide(L)'
;MKKLCLILSIILLLTGCQGFPQLNSGQIIVSPENSTIPIRGTWKIYQYKRISEIQEDEDSIKAAEELLDRIAVFSDTWAMVADESCTDAKYQIRKVKTRDYMLFHHNMDMEDLNISNPMIDIISIISNGSLFFDIAMLDEDTALIYVDNCFYWLKKVSDKIDSYYANGQMNSQNKIEKPEAKDNLLRTGVLIGLRSTVPSTNEEDIFNERASYRTFWISSYNKNIQSSLEAPDLFIPRRSGFWTLTVKTRKYNDFLQDNIVLEPLVPRGAGIINKIDEQLIKGNIKKDILFVSDDYVAIEYSWTMGSVAERNYRVLPLDDANSLSGILVSDIAREDMRDIFYTSAQAHLVSHGIKIDEELKGIVSVSEDNFTLERRNGNWTLKGRLDLGDRYEEFPIGLSPVGKLVNYDELHVPWDSVKERVPMALDAYTSPNKDLLIVVTGNFLMIYTIENGELSEKPIKKIDIKKGESVVMVEWATGDYVARWEKSFNQLNPYIINQ
;
A
#
# COMPACT_ATOMS: atom_id res chain seq x y z
N MET A 1 45.49 -11.21 -61.25
CA MET A 1 45.37 -10.33 -60.06
C MET A 1 44.01 -9.64 -59.94
N LYS A 2 43.48 -8.96 -60.96
CA LYS A 2 42.15 -8.30 -60.90
C LYS A 2 40.95 -9.23 -60.61
N LYS A 3 40.95 -10.48 -61.12
CA LYS A 3 39.89 -11.47 -60.85
C LYS A 3 39.95 -12.07 -59.43
N LEU A 4 41.13 -12.11 -58.81
CA LEU A 4 41.31 -12.64 -57.45
C LEU A 4 40.85 -11.62 -56.40
N CYS A 5 41.12 -10.33 -56.62
CA CYS A 5 40.59 -9.25 -55.77
C CYS A 5 39.06 -9.15 -55.82
N LEU A 6 38.44 -9.44 -56.97
CA LEU A 6 36.97 -9.40 -57.10
C LEU A 6 36.31 -10.52 -56.29
N ILE A 7 36.91 -11.72 -56.30
CA ILE A 7 36.43 -12.87 -55.52
C ILE A 7 36.65 -12.64 -54.02
N LEU A 8 37.79 -12.05 -53.62
CA LEU A 8 38.06 -11.72 -52.22
C LEU A 8 37.12 -10.63 -51.68
N SER A 9 36.73 -9.67 -52.52
CA SER A 9 35.74 -8.63 -52.21
C SER A 9 34.33 -9.19 -52.00
N ILE A 10 33.93 -10.18 -52.79
CA ILE A 10 32.62 -10.84 -52.67
C ILE A 10 32.53 -11.73 -51.42
N ILE A 11 33.65 -12.34 -50.99
CA ILE A 11 33.69 -13.17 -49.77
C ILE A 11 33.57 -12.32 -48.50
N LEU A 12 34.09 -11.09 -48.50
CA LEU A 12 33.95 -10.15 -47.36
C LEU A 12 32.51 -9.68 -47.14
N LEU A 13 31.68 -9.65 -48.20
CA LEU A 13 30.26 -9.29 -48.11
C LEU A 13 29.35 -10.42 -47.61
N LEU A 14 29.88 -11.65 -47.46
CA LEU A 14 29.12 -12.81 -46.96
C LEU A 14 29.32 -13.07 -45.46
N THR A 15 30.04 -12.21 -44.75
CA THR A 15 30.05 -12.21 -43.27
C THR A 15 28.88 -11.39 -42.74
N GLY A 16 27.68 -11.90 -42.98
CA GLY A 16 26.51 -11.46 -42.23
C GLY A 16 26.70 -11.87 -40.78
N CYS A 17 27.04 -10.92 -39.91
CA CYS A 17 26.66 -11.04 -38.52
C CYS A 17 25.14 -11.19 -38.52
N GLN A 18 24.62 -12.41 -38.35
CA GLN A 18 23.36 -12.51 -37.65
C GLN A 18 23.62 -11.80 -36.34
N GLY A 19 22.94 -10.67 -36.12
CA GLY A 19 22.87 -10.10 -34.80
C GLY A 19 22.32 -11.21 -33.93
N PHE A 20 23.19 -11.87 -33.17
CA PHE A 20 22.77 -12.39 -31.89
C PHE A 20 22.03 -11.21 -31.27
N PRO A 21 20.73 -11.35 -30.93
CA PRO A 21 20.10 -10.31 -30.14
C PRO A 21 21.05 -10.10 -28.98
N GLN A 22 21.56 -8.88 -28.83
CA GLN A 22 22.29 -8.52 -27.63
C GLN A 22 21.43 -9.06 -26.50
N LEU A 23 21.95 -10.06 -25.78
CA LEU A 23 21.43 -10.42 -24.48
C LEU A 23 21.69 -9.17 -23.66
N ASN A 24 20.75 -8.21 -23.73
CA ASN A 24 20.66 -7.13 -22.79
C ASN A 24 20.77 -7.81 -21.43
N SER A 25 21.81 -7.49 -20.68
CA SER A 25 21.97 -7.92 -19.29
C SER A 25 20.91 -7.30 -18.37
N GLY A 26 19.88 -6.66 -18.96
CA GLY A 26 18.57 -6.44 -18.39
C GLY A 26 17.50 -7.19 -19.20
N GLN A 27 17.63 -8.51 -19.37
CA GLN A 27 16.43 -9.34 -19.47
C GLN A 27 15.72 -9.13 -18.13
N ILE A 28 14.88 -8.10 -18.10
CA ILE A 28 13.75 -8.00 -17.21
C ILE A 28 13.19 -9.40 -17.24
N ILE A 29 13.27 -10.10 -16.13
CA ILE A 29 12.51 -11.31 -15.93
C ILE A 29 11.07 -10.81 -15.99
N VAL A 30 10.53 -10.73 -17.20
CA VAL A 30 9.11 -10.53 -17.41
C VAL A 30 8.54 -11.76 -16.73
N SER A 31 7.70 -11.52 -15.72
CA SER A 31 7.03 -12.63 -15.05
C SER A 31 6.40 -13.49 -16.13
N PRO A 32 6.59 -14.83 -16.09
CA PRO A 32 6.07 -15.69 -17.14
C PRO A 32 4.59 -15.39 -17.34
N GLU A 33 4.18 -15.15 -18.59
CA GLU A 33 2.77 -15.07 -18.94
C GLU A 33 2.16 -16.45 -18.70
N ASN A 34 1.57 -16.64 -17.52
CA ASN A 34 0.75 -17.81 -17.23
C ASN A 34 -0.51 -17.74 -18.08
N SER A 35 -0.49 -18.43 -19.23
CA SER A 35 -1.63 -18.51 -20.16
C SER A 35 -2.85 -19.25 -19.58
N THR A 36 -2.72 -19.82 -18.38
CA THR A 36 -3.79 -20.50 -17.65
C THR A 36 -3.81 -20.02 -16.20
N ILE A 37 -4.91 -19.39 -15.81
CA ILE A 37 -5.18 -18.99 -14.44
C ILE A 37 -5.88 -20.19 -13.76
N PRO A 38 -5.29 -20.84 -12.73
CA PRO A 38 -5.85 -22.07 -12.15
C PRO A 38 -7.26 -21.90 -11.57
N ILE A 39 -7.59 -20.68 -11.12
CA ILE A 39 -8.90 -20.35 -10.56
C ILE A 39 -9.94 -19.94 -11.61
N ARG A 40 -9.57 -19.88 -12.89
CA ARG A 40 -10.48 -19.47 -13.96
C ARG A 40 -11.77 -20.30 -13.92
N GLY A 41 -12.90 -19.62 -14.08
CA GLY A 41 -14.20 -20.26 -14.12
C GLY A 41 -15.23 -19.59 -13.20
N THR A 42 -16.33 -20.31 -13.01
CA THR A 42 -17.46 -19.91 -12.18
C THR A 42 -17.44 -20.75 -10.90
N TRP A 43 -17.56 -20.10 -9.75
CA TRP A 43 -17.49 -20.68 -8.43
C TRP A 43 -18.71 -20.28 -7.62
N LYS A 44 -19.12 -21.10 -6.66
CA LYS A 44 -20.25 -20.83 -5.77
C LYS A 44 -19.80 -20.84 -4.32
N ILE A 45 -20.17 -19.82 -3.58
CA ILE A 45 -19.99 -19.77 -2.13
C ILE A 45 -21.01 -20.70 -1.50
N TYR A 46 -20.56 -21.73 -0.78
CA TYR A 46 -21.45 -22.77 -0.24
C TYR A 46 -21.39 -22.92 1.27
N GLN A 47 -20.37 -22.39 1.92
CA GLN A 47 -20.18 -22.49 3.36
C GLN A 47 -19.38 -21.30 3.87
N TYR A 48 -19.59 -20.91 5.12
CA TYR A 48 -18.76 -19.94 5.80
C TYR A 48 -18.40 -20.38 7.23
N LYS A 49 -17.34 -19.78 7.79
CA LYS A 49 -16.94 -19.89 9.20
C LYS A 49 -16.41 -18.54 9.69
N ARG A 50 -16.88 -18.09 10.86
CA ARG A 50 -16.44 -16.84 11.51
C ARG A 50 -15.22 -17.03 12.42
N ILE A 51 -14.44 -15.98 12.59
CA ILE A 51 -13.25 -15.95 13.48
C ILE A 51 -13.61 -15.66 14.95
N SER A 52 -14.77 -15.07 15.26
CA SER A 52 -15.13 -14.68 16.64
C SER A 52 -16.60 -14.96 17.00
N GLU A 53 -16.82 -15.47 18.22
CA GLU A 53 -18.14 -15.78 18.83
C GLU A 53 -18.65 -14.68 19.79
N ILE A 54 -18.04 -13.48 19.87
CA ILE A 54 -18.37 -12.51 20.94
C ILE A 54 -19.03 -11.23 20.43
N GLN A 55 -20.20 -10.97 21.03
CA GLN A 55 -21.21 -9.91 20.82
C GLN A 55 -21.88 -9.95 19.44
N GLU A 56 -22.84 -10.86 19.35
CA GLU A 56 -23.82 -11.03 18.29
C GLU A 56 -24.62 -9.74 18.06
N ASP A 57 -24.21 -8.96 17.06
CA ASP A 57 -25.14 -8.07 16.37
C ASP A 57 -25.84 -8.89 15.28
N GLU A 58 -27.17 -8.98 15.33
CA GLU A 58 -27.99 -9.68 14.31
C GLU A 58 -27.67 -9.22 12.89
N ASP A 59 -27.33 -7.94 12.73
CA ASP A 59 -27.04 -7.35 11.42
C ASP A 59 -25.72 -7.89 10.85
N SER A 60 -24.75 -8.20 11.72
CA SER A 60 -23.51 -8.85 11.29
C SER A 60 -23.80 -10.25 10.77
N ILE A 61 -24.66 -11.05 11.45
CA ILE A 61 -25.02 -12.43 11.09
C ILE A 61 -25.67 -12.47 9.71
N LYS A 62 -26.70 -11.64 9.51
CA LYS A 62 -27.39 -11.51 8.23
C LYS A 62 -26.43 -11.19 7.08
N ALA A 63 -25.49 -10.27 7.29
CA ALA A 63 -24.52 -9.88 6.26
C ALA A 63 -23.60 -11.03 5.79
N ALA A 64 -23.22 -11.98 6.66
CA ALA A 64 -22.44 -13.14 6.19
C ALA A 64 -23.29 -14.20 5.51
N GLU A 65 -24.53 -14.38 5.96
CA GLU A 65 -25.46 -15.31 5.33
C GLU A 65 -25.88 -14.84 3.92
N GLU A 66 -25.94 -13.53 3.69
CA GLU A 66 -26.23 -12.92 2.36
C GLU A 66 -25.21 -13.30 1.27
N LEU A 67 -23.99 -13.69 1.66
CA LEU A 67 -22.94 -14.15 0.76
C LEU A 67 -23.08 -15.63 0.38
N LEU A 68 -23.85 -16.42 1.13
CA LEU A 68 -24.12 -17.81 0.76
C LEU A 68 -24.89 -17.89 -0.57
N ASP A 69 -24.59 -18.93 -1.34
CA ASP A 69 -25.12 -19.19 -2.68
C ASP A 69 -24.75 -18.15 -3.75
N ARG A 70 -24.09 -17.04 -3.39
CA ARG A 70 -23.53 -16.09 -4.34
C ARG A 70 -22.42 -16.74 -5.16
N ILE A 71 -22.16 -16.15 -6.32
CA ILE A 71 -21.22 -16.66 -7.31
C ILE A 71 -19.95 -15.79 -7.31
N ALA A 72 -18.81 -16.44 -7.53
CA ALA A 72 -17.58 -15.76 -7.90
C ALA A 72 -17.17 -16.18 -9.32
N VAL A 73 -16.66 -15.24 -10.10
CA VAL A 73 -16.24 -15.46 -11.47
C VAL A 73 -14.84 -14.91 -11.64
N PHE A 74 -13.94 -15.73 -12.18
CA PHE A 74 -12.55 -15.35 -12.42
C PHE A 74 -12.22 -15.55 -13.89
N SER A 75 -11.76 -14.47 -14.52
CA SER A 75 -11.40 -14.42 -15.94
C SER A 75 -10.01 -13.83 -16.14
N ASP A 76 -9.55 -13.81 -17.39
CA ASP A 76 -8.21 -13.33 -17.72
C ASP A 76 -8.02 -11.82 -17.45
N THR A 77 -9.09 -11.01 -17.45
CA THR A 77 -8.99 -9.54 -17.34
C THR A 77 -9.96 -8.91 -16.35
N TRP A 78 -10.84 -9.69 -15.72
CA TRP A 78 -11.76 -9.22 -14.69
C TRP A 78 -12.07 -10.35 -13.69
N ALA A 79 -12.47 -9.95 -12.50
CA ALA A 79 -12.91 -10.87 -11.44
C ALA A 79 -14.14 -10.31 -10.74
N MET A 80 -14.97 -11.20 -10.19
CA MET A 80 -16.11 -10.86 -9.36
C MET A 80 -16.22 -11.86 -8.22
N VAL A 81 -16.49 -11.37 -7.01
CA VAL A 81 -16.77 -12.17 -5.84
C VAL A 81 -18.07 -11.65 -5.23
N ALA A 82 -19.13 -12.45 -5.31
CA ALA A 82 -20.48 -12.03 -4.98
C ALA A 82 -20.89 -10.76 -5.73
N ASP A 83 -21.01 -9.64 -5.03
CA ASP A 83 -21.45 -8.35 -5.59
C ASP A 83 -20.29 -7.39 -5.86
N GLU A 84 -19.05 -7.76 -5.52
CA GLU A 84 -17.85 -6.95 -5.78
C GLU A 84 -17.18 -7.38 -7.08
N SER A 85 -16.78 -6.42 -7.91
CA SER A 85 -16.06 -6.71 -9.17
C SER A 85 -14.86 -5.80 -9.40
N CYS A 86 -13.90 -6.28 -10.19
CA CYS A 86 -12.79 -5.48 -10.68
C CYS A 86 -12.50 -5.75 -12.16
N THR A 87 -12.02 -4.71 -12.84
CA THR A 87 -11.48 -4.76 -14.22
C THR A 87 -9.95 -4.65 -14.20
N ASP A 88 -9.28 -5.01 -15.29
CA ASP A 88 -7.81 -5.11 -15.37
C ASP A 88 -7.21 -6.03 -14.29
N ALA A 89 -7.87 -7.17 -14.05
CA ALA A 89 -7.42 -8.15 -13.08
C ALA A 89 -6.09 -8.79 -13.50
N LYS A 90 -5.11 -8.76 -12.60
CA LYS A 90 -3.80 -9.40 -12.74
C LYS A 90 -3.63 -10.43 -11.64
N TYR A 91 -3.11 -11.60 -11.97
CA TYR A 91 -3.03 -12.73 -11.05
C TYR A 91 -1.58 -13.01 -10.66
N GLN A 92 -1.31 -13.07 -9.36
CA GLN A 92 -0.04 -13.54 -8.81
C GLN A 92 -0.28 -14.81 -7.99
N ILE A 93 0.53 -15.84 -8.22
CA ILE A 93 0.37 -17.15 -7.57
C ILE A 93 1.61 -17.42 -6.72
N ARG A 94 1.39 -17.76 -5.45
CA ARG A 94 2.44 -18.18 -4.52
C ARG A 94 2.05 -19.45 -3.79
N LYS A 95 2.97 -20.40 -3.71
CA LYS A 95 2.77 -21.64 -2.95
C LYS A 95 3.31 -21.46 -1.54
N VAL A 96 2.48 -21.71 -0.53
CA VAL A 96 2.80 -21.44 0.88
C VAL A 96 2.46 -22.63 1.76
N LYS A 97 3.09 -22.70 2.94
CA LYS A 97 2.66 -23.61 4.00
C LYS A 97 1.34 -23.11 4.56
N THR A 98 0.33 -23.96 4.56
CA THR A 98 -1.04 -23.60 4.94
C THR A 98 -1.11 -23.08 6.36
N ARG A 99 -0.52 -23.82 7.33
CA ARG A 99 -0.52 -23.43 8.74
C ARG A 99 0.11 -22.05 8.94
N ASP A 100 1.30 -21.83 8.37
CA ASP A 100 2.01 -20.56 8.49
C ASP A 100 1.18 -19.42 7.88
N TYR A 101 0.60 -19.62 6.69
CA TYR A 101 -0.24 -18.61 6.05
C TYR A 101 -1.46 -18.25 6.91
N MET A 102 -2.22 -19.25 7.37
CA MET A 102 -3.43 -19.02 8.17
C MET A 102 -3.11 -18.36 9.52
N LEU A 103 -2.03 -18.80 10.16
CA LEU A 103 -1.60 -18.23 11.44
C LEU A 103 -1.15 -16.77 11.27
N PHE A 104 -0.27 -16.48 10.32
CA PHE A 104 0.30 -15.14 10.15
C PHE A 104 -0.70 -14.12 9.57
N HIS A 105 -1.58 -14.53 8.65
CA HIS A 105 -2.47 -13.59 7.97
C HIS A 105 -3.85 -13.48 8.62
N HIS A 106 -4.28 -14.53 9.32
CA HIS A 106 -5.64 -14.62 9.86
C HIS A 106 -5.70 -15.00 11.34
N ASN A 107 -4.57 -15.29 12.00
CA ASN A 107 -4.49 -15.75 13.39
C ASN A 107 -5.37 -16.99 13.67
N MET A 108 -5.38 -17.93 12.73
CA MET A 108 -6.20 -19.15 12.78
C MET A 108 -5.35 -20.37 12.46
N ASP A 109 -5.60 -21.49 13.13
CA ASP A 109 -4.97 -22.75 12.75
C ASP A 109 -5.71 -23.40 11.58
N MET A 110 -4.99 -24.18 10.76
CA MET A 110 -5.58 -24.85 9.61
C MET A 110 -6.59 -25.93 10.05
N GLU A 111 -6.35 -26.57 11.19
CA GLU A 111 -7.26 -27.54 11.82
C GLU A 111 -8.58 -26.89 12.24
N ASP A 112 -8.55 -25.64 12.72
CA ASP A 112 -9.78 -24.91 13.05
C ASP A 112 -10.64 -24.69 11.79
N LEU A 113 -10.01 -24.56 10.62
CA LEU A 113 -10.70 -24.40 9.35
C LEU A 113 -11.03 -25.76 8.68
N ASN A 114 -10.77 -26.90 9.34
CA ASN A 114 -10.89 -28.24 8.76
C ASN A 114 -10.09 -28.40 7.45
N ILE A 115 -8.94 -27.72 7.33
CA ILE A 115 -8.06 -27.82 6.17
C ILE A 115 -6.97 -28.83 6.49
N SER A 116 -6.83 -29.87 5.67
CA SER A 116 -5.79 -30.90 5.84
C SER A 116 -4.59 -30.74 4.92
N ASN A 117 -4.72 -29.94 3.84
CA ASN A 117 -3.64 -29.74 2.88
C ASN A 117 -2.52 -28.90 3.52
N PRO A 118 -1.28 -29.41 3.67
CA PRO A 118 -0.18 -28.68 4.31
C PRO A 118 0.40 -27.56 3.43
N MET A 119 0.13 -27.58 2.12
CA MET A 119 0.62 -26.58 1.17
C MET A 119 -0.50 -26.14 0.23
N ILE A 120 -0.80 -24.84 0.22
CA ILE A 120 -1.83 -24.25 -0.64
C ILE A 120 -1.22 -23.24 -1.60
N ASP A 121 -1.90 -23.04 -2.73
CA ASP A 121 -1.58 -21.94 -3.64
C ASP A 121 -2.46 -20.75 -3.27
N ILE A 122 -1.84 -19.60 -2.99
CA ILE A 122 -2.53 -18.33 -2.82
C ILE A 122 -2.50 -17.59 -4.15
N ILE A 123 -3.68 -17.30 -4.67
CA ILE A 123 -3.89 -16.52 -5.88
C ILE A 123 -4.33 -15.12 -5.46
N SER A 124 -3.41 -14.16 -5.55
CA SER A 124 -3.70 -12.75 -5.35
C SER A 124 -4.20 -12.15 -6.66
N ILE A 125 -5.42 -11.61 -6.64
CA ILE A 125 -6.00 -10.83 -7.73
C ILE A 125 -5.69 -9.37 -7.46
N ILE A 126 -5.00 -8.70 -8.36
CA ILE A 126 -4.60 -7.30 -8.24
C ILE A 126 -5.30 -6.50 -9.34
N SER A 127 -5.90 -5.38 -8.98
CA SER A 127 -6.53 -4.44 -9.92
C SER A 127 -6.04 -3.03 -9.60
N ASN A 128 -5.59 -2.30 -10.62
CA ASN A 128 -5.07 -0.92 -10.47
C ASN A 128 -4.00 -0.76 -9.36
N GLY A 129 -3.15 -1.78 -9.17
CA GLY A 129 -2.09 -1.80 -8.18
C GLY A 129 -2.53 -2.17 -6.76
N SER A 130 -3.83 -2.31 -6.50
CA SER A 130 -4.38 -2.71 -5.20
C SER A 130 -4.85 -4.17 -5.20
N LEU A 131 -4.76 -4.84 -4.05
CA LEU A 131 -5.28 -6.19 -3.91
C LEU A 131 -6.82 -6.17 -4.01
N PHE A 132 -7.36 -6.98 -4.91
CA PHE A 132 -8.78 -7.31 -5.00
C PHE A 132 -9.11 -8.40 -3.98
N PHE A 133 -8.66 -9.63 -4.23
CA PHE A 133 -8.84 -10.77 -3.31
C PHE A 133 -7.60 -11.65 -3.28
N ASP A 134 -7.26 -12.14 -2.08
CA ASP A 134 -6.45 -13.33 -1.92
C ASP A 134 -7.36 -14.56 -1.90
N ILE A 135 -7.03 -15.57 -2.70
CA ILE A 135 -7.79 -16.80 -2.78
C ILE A 135 -6.87 -17.98 -2.50
N ALA A 136 -7.18 -18.71 -1.43
CA ALA A 136 -6.47 -19.91 -1.04
C ALA A 136 -7.09 -21.12 -1.75
N MET A 137 -6.37 -21.67 -2.73
CA MET A 137 -6.75 -22.91 -3.41
C MET A 137 -6.48 -24.10 -2.47
N LEU A 138 -7.54 -24.76 -2.01
CA LEU A 138 -7.42 -25.95 -1.17
C LEU A 138 -7.14 -27.19 -2.02
N ASP A 139 -7.79 -27.27 -3.18
CA ASP A 139 -7.60 -28.24 -4.26
C ASP A 139 -8.08 -27.64 -5.60
N GLU A 140 -8.25 -28.45 -6.66
CA GLU A 140 -8.64 -27.98 -8.00
C GLU A 140 -10.07 -27.41 -8.08
N ASP A 141 -10.96 -27.85 -7.18
CA ASP A 141 -12.40 -27.55 -7.20
C ASP A 141 -12.88 -26.82 -5.95
N THR A 142 -12.01 -26.63 -4.95
CA THR A 142 -12.32 -26.00 -3.68
C THR A 142 -11.33 -24.89 -3.37
N ALA A 143 -11.87 -23.71 -3.08
CA ALA A 143 -11.10 -22.54 -2.71
C ALA A 143 -11.67 -21.90 -1.45
N LEU A 144 -10.87 -21.05 -0.83
CA LEU A 144 -11.19 -20.34 0.40
C LEU A 144 -10.88 -18.86 0.20
N ILE A 145 -11.82 -18.00 0.58
CA ILE A 145 -11.62 -16.55 0.66
C ILE A 145 -11.89 -16.06 2.07
N TYR A 146 -11.28 -14.94 2.43
CA TYR A 146 -11.49 -14.28 3.70
C TYR A 146 -12.10 -12.89 3.48
N VAL A 147 -13.33 -12.69 3.96
CA VAL A 147 -14.06 -11.42 3.83
C VAL A 147 -14.74 -11.10 5.14
N ASP A 148 -14.56 -9.87 5.63
CA ASP A 148 -15.26 -9.33 6.80
C ASP A 148 -15.30 -10.30 8.01
N ASN A 149 -14.12 -10.85 8.34
CA ASN A 149 -13.90 -11.81 9.44
C ASN A 149 -14.60 -13.17 9.30
N CYS A 150 -15.04 -13.49 8.09
CA CYS A 150 -15.57 -14.79 7.73
C CYS A 150 -14.67 -15.43 6.67
N PHE A 151 -14.36 -16.71 6.87
CA PHE A 151 -13.88 -17.58 5.80
C PHE A 151 -15.08 -18.09 5.01
N TYR A 152 -14.99 -18.03 3.69
CA TYR A 152 -16.01 -18.59 2.79
C TYR A 152 -15.38 -19.64 1.90
N TRP A 153 -16.02 -20.80 1.83
CA TRP A 153 -15.62 -21.87 0.93
C TRP A 153 -16.35 -21.71 -0.39
N LEU A 154 -15.56 -21.76 -1.45
CA LEU A 154 -16.00 -21.71 -2.82
C LEU A 154 -15.85 -23.10 -3.42
N LYS A 155 -16.85 -23.51 -4.19
CA LYS A 155 -16.80 -24.73 -4.99
C LYS A 155 -16.89 -24.38 -6.47
N LYS A 156 -16.00 -24.94 -7.28
CA LYS A 156 -16.03 -24.73 -8.73
C LYS A 156 -17.31 -25.34 -9.30
N VAL A 157 -18.00 -24.54 -10.10
CA VAL A 157 -19.23 -24.92 -10.80
C VAL A 157 -18.93 -25.22 -12.27
N SER A 158 -17.99 -24.50 -12.87
CA SER A 158 -17.63 -24.64 -14.28
C SER A 158 -16.26 -24.03 -14.57
N ASP A 159 -15.42 -24.71 -15.35
CA ASP A 159 -14.17 -24.12 -15.90
C ASP A 159 -14.43 -23.03 -16.94
N LYS A 160 -15.64 -23.02 -17.52
CA LYS A 160 -16.09 -21.97 -18.41
C LYS A 160 -16.74 -20.85 -17.59
N ILE A 161 -16.45 -19.63 -17.98
CA ILE A 161 -17.17 -18.45 -17.50
C ILE A 161 -18.54 -18.50 -18.16
N ASP A 162 -19.59 -18.60 -17.35
CA ASP A 162 -20.94 -18.71 -17.91
C ASP A 162 -21.28 -17.48 -18.74
N SER A 163 -21.89 -17.72 -19.90
CA SER A 163 -22.16 -16.69 -20.90
C SER A 163 -23.12 -15.61 -20.39
N TYR A 164 -23.91 -15.88 -19.35
CA TYR A 164 -24.73 -14.86 -18.69
C TYR A 164 -23.87 -13.75 -18.05
N TYR A 165 -22.79 -14.13 -17.38
CA TYR A 165 -21.85 -13.19 -16.76
C TYR A 165 -20.89 -12.57 -17.80
N ALA A 166 -20.52 -13.30 -18.86
CA ALA A 166 -19.71 -12.78 -19.97
C ALA A 166 -20.49 -11.87 -20.95
N ASN A 167 -21.74 -12.20 -21.30
CA ASN A 167 -22.62 -11.40 -22.19
C ASN A 167 -23.29 -10.24 -21.48
N GLY A 168 -23.31 -10.24 -20.14
CA GLY A 168 -23.71 -9.09 -19.34
C GLY A 168 -22.90 -7.82 -19.61
N GLN A 169 -21.74 -7.95 -20.27
CA GLN A 169 -20.91 -6.84 -20.76
C GLN A 169 -20.76 -6.82 -22.30
N MET A 170 -20.70 -7.96 -23.00
CA MET A 170 -20.58 -7.95 -24.48
C MET A 170 -21.81 -7.34 -25.20
N ASN A 171 -23.00 -7.41 -24.62
CA ASN A 171 -24.21 -6.76 -25.17
C ASN A 171 -24.28 -5.24 -24.88
N SER A 172 -23.37 -4.69 -24.09
CA SER A 172 -23.31 -3.25 -23.79
C SER A 172 -22.72 -2.41 -24.94
N GLN A 173 -22.22 -3.03 -26.01
CA GLN A 173 -21.72 -2.31 -27.19
C GLN A 173 -22.74 -2.18 -28.33
N ASN A 174 -23.87 -2.89 -28.32
CA ASN A 174 -24.84 -2.84 -29.42
C ASN A 174 -26.28 -3.18 -28.98
N LYS A 175 -27.03 -2.23 -28.41
CA LYS A 175 -28.45 -1.91 -28.72
C LYS A 175 -29.09 -0.94 -27.71
N ILE A 176 -29.45 0.23 -28.24
CA ILE A 176 -30.65 1.07 -28.01
C ILE A 176 -31.35 0.94 -26.64
N GLU A 177 -31.23 2.04 -25.89
CA GLU A 177 -32.00 2.56 -24.74
C GLU A 177 -33.33 1.86 -24.37
N LYS A 178 -33.37 1.29 -23.15
CA LYS A 178 -34.24 1.71 -22.03
C LYS A 178 -33.80 1.04 -20.70
N PRO A 179 -34.05 1.68 -19.53
CA PRO A 179 -33.08 1.73 -18.44
C PRO A 179 -33.47 0.84 -17.26
N GLU A 180 -32.61 -0.13 -16.94
CA GLU A 180 -32.37 -0.57 -15.57
C GLU A 180 -30.84 -0.74 -15.43
N ALA A 181 -30.28 -0.01 -14.46
CA ALA A 181 -28.90 0.42 -14.41
C ALA A 181 -27.92 -0.73 -14.07
N LYS A 182 -27.05 -1.06 -15.02
CA LYS A 182 -25.74 -1.69 -14.76
C LYS A 182 -24.68 -0.59 -14.76
N ASP A 183 -23.84 -0.65 -13.73
CA ASP A 183 -23.12 0.48 -13.16
C ASP A 183 -21.93 0.96 -14.01
N ASN A 184 -22.13 2.01 -14.81
CA ASN A 184 -21.06 2.82 -15.41
C ASN A 184 -20.58 3.92 -14.43
N LEU A 185 -20.84 3.76 -13.13
CA LEU A 185 -20.52 4.75 -12.10
C LEU A 185 -19.04 4.72 -11.79
N LEU A 186 -18.36 5.82 -12.10
CA LEU A 186 -16.97 6.03 -11.74
C LEU A 186 -16.90 6.26 -10.23
N ARG A 187 -16.43 5.28 -9.47
CA ARG A 187 -16.32 5.35 -8.02
C ARG A 187 -14.87 5.44 -7.61
N THR A 188 -14.52 6.51 -6.90
CA THR A 188 -13.19 6.76 -6.36
C THR A 188 -13.31 7.10 -4.88
N GLY A 189 -12.53 6.43 -4.04
CA GLY A 189 -12.42 6.67 -2.61
C GLY A 189 -10.97 6.83 -2.20
N VAL A 190 -10.70 7.60 -1.15
CA VAL A 190 -9.35 7.79 -0.63
C VAL A 190 -9.35 7.94 0.89
N LEU A 191 -8.40 7.26 1.53
CA LEU A 191 -8.01 7.49 2.91
C LEU A 191 -6.76 8.37 2.92
N ILE A 192 -6.81 9.50 3.63
CA ILE A 192 -5.67 10.42 3.77
C ILE A 192 -5.33 10.54 5.25
N GLY A 193 -4.19 9.99 5.64
CA GLY A 193 -3.64 10.13 6.98
C GLY A 193 -2.82 11.40 7.12
N LEU A 194 -3.13 12.19 8.14
CA LEU A 194 -2.45 13.45 8.46
C LEU A 194 -1.74 13.33 9.80
N ARG A 195 -0.54 13.92 9.87
CA ARG A 195 0.20 14.15 11.11
C ARG A 195 0.23 15.63 11.41
N SER A 196 -0.07 15.98 12.66
CA SER A 196 0.21 17.28 13.26
C SER A 196 1.20 17.13 14.41
N THR A 197 1.89 18.21 14.74
CA THR A 197 2.69 18.31 15.97
C THR A 197 1.91 19.14 16.97
N VAL A 198 1.71 18.61 18.17
CA VAL A 198 0.97 19.26 19.26
C VAL A 198 1.86 19.39 20.49
N PRO A 199 1.71 20.45 21.30
CA PRO A 199 2.38 20.54 22.60
C PRO A 199 2.03 19.32 23.46
N SER A 200 3.02 18.79 24.17
CA SER A 200 2.80 17.70 25.12
C SER A 200 1.93 18.19 26.28
N THR A 201 1.01 17.32 26.71
CA THR A 201 0.17 17.58 27.89
C THR A 201 0.87 17.15 29.19
N ASN A 202 2.04 16.51 29.10
CA ASN A 202 2.83 16.07 30.24
C ASN A 202 4.02 17.01 30.45
N GLU A 203 4.06 17.71 31.59
CA GLU A 203 5.16 18.62 31.93
C GLU A 203 6.51 17.91 32.12
N GLU A 204 6.52 16.58 32.38
CA GLU A 204 7.74 15.76 32.44
C GLU A 204 8.28 15.40 31.05
N ASP A 205 7.55 15.75 29.98
CA ASP A 205 7.92 15.40 28.63
C ASP A 205 9.04 16.28 28.08
N ILE A 206 10.24 15.71 28.12
CA ILE A 206 11.47 16.34 27.63
C ILE A 206 11.42 16.77 26.15
N PHE A 207 10.56 16.17 25.32
CA PHE A 207 10.44 16.53 23.91
C PHE A 207 9.52 17.74 23.70
N ASN A 208 8.74 18.14 24.72
CA ASN A 208 7.75 19.23 24.75
C ASN A 208 6.62 19.16 23.72
N GLU A 209 6.76 18.36 22.66
CA GLU A 209 5.81 18.22 21.56
C GLU A 209 5.69 16.75 21.15
N ARG A 210 4.49 16.32 20.80
CA ARG A 210 4.15 14.97 20.35
C ARG A 210 3.38 15.02 19.03
N ALA A 211 3.44 13.93 18.26
CA ALA A 211 2.64 13.80 17.07
C ALA A 211 1.18 13.45 17.42
N SER A 212 0.24 13.99 16.65
CA SER A 212 -1.17 13.64 16.67
C SER A 212 -1.65 13.36 15.26
N TYR A 213 -2.46 12.31 15.12
CA TYR A 213 -2.87 11.76 13.84
C TYR A 213 -4.39 11.81 13.66
N ARG A 214 -4.80 11.95 12.40
CA ARG A 214 -6.20 11.82 11.98
C ARG A 214 -6.27 11.30 10.55
N THR A 215 -7.38 10.67 10.20
CA THR A 215 -7.63 10.17 8.85
C THR A 215 -8.86 10.84 8.26
N PHE A 216 -8.75 11.26 7.00
CA PHE A 216 -9.90 11.62 6.18
C PHE A 216 -10.29 10.46 5.28
N TRP A 217 -11.59 10.21 5.18
CA TRP A 217 -12.19 9.42 4.11
C TRP A 217 -12.93 10.36 3.16
N ILE A 218 -12.61 10.28 1.86
CA ILE A 218 -13.30 11.04 0.83
C ILE A 218 -13.74 10.08 -0.26
N SER A 219 -15.03 10.10 -0.60
CA SER A 219 -15.59 9.30 -1.69
C SER A 219 -16.24 10.18 -2.74
N SER A 220 -16.18 9.73 -4.00
CA SER A 220 -16.68 10.43 -5.17
C SER A 220 -17.32 9.44 -6.14
N TYR A 221 -18.52 9.77 -6.60
CA TYR A 221 -19.26 9.03 -7.63
C TYR A 221 -19.48 9.94 -8.84
N ASN A 222 -19.02 9.50 -10.01
CA ASN A 222 -19.01 10.28 -11.24
C ASN A 222 -18.45 11.69 -11.03
N LYS A 223 -17.25 11.77 -10.41
CA LYS A 223 -16.54 13.03 -10.12
C LYS A 223 -17.28 13.99 -9.15
N ASN A 224 -18.34 13.53 -8.48
CA ASN A 224 -19.04 14.30 -7.46
C ASN A 224 -18.76 13.70 -6.08
N ILE A 225 -18.22 14.52 -5.17
CA ILE A 225 -17.97 14.13 -3.78
C ILE A 225 -19.28 13.69 -3.12
N GLN A 226 -19.30 12.47 -2.58
CA GLN A 226 -20.43 11.91 -1.84
C GLN A 226 -20.21 12.06 -0.34
N SER A 227 -19.05 11.61 0.15
CA SER A 227 -18.71 11.67 1.57
C SER A 227 -17.37 12.38 1.78
N SER A 228 -17.28 13.08 2.90
CA SER A 228 -16.03 13.64 3.43
C SER A 228 -16.10 13.48 4.93
N LEU A 229 -15.36 12.51 5.46
CA LEU A 229 -15.44 12.07 6.85
C LEU A 229 -14.07 12.18 7.51
N GLU A 230 -14.03 12.43 8.82
CA GLU A 230 -12.82 12.54 9.63
C GLU A 230 -12.92 11.62 10.85
N ALA A 231 -11.86 10.86 11.12
CA ALA A 231 -11.70 10.08 12.35
C ALA A 231 -10.33 10.35 12.99
N PRO A 232 -10.21 10.21 14.33
CA PRO A 232 -8.91 10.23 14.99
C PRO A 232 -8.04 9.05 14.54
N ASP A 233 -6.73 9.20 14.73
CA ASP A 233 -5.70 8.20 14.41
C ASP A 233 -5.60 7.82 12.92
N LEU A 234 -4.68 6.92 12.59
CA LEU A 234 -4.49 6.43 11.22
C LEU A 234 -5.36 5.20 10.98
N PHE A 235 -6.20 5.23 9.95
CA PHE A 235 -7.04 4.11 9.52
C PHE A 235 -6.46 3.45 8.27
N ILE A 236 -5.97 2.23 8.42
CA ILE A 236 -5.14 1.55 7.43
C ILE A 236 -5.93 0.38 6.82
N PRO A 237 -6.11 0.35 5.49
CA PRO A 237 -6.57 -0.84 4.79
C PRO A 237 -5.42 -1.84 4.67
N ARG A 238 -5.60 -3.06 5.19
CA ARG A 238 -4.66 -4.17 5.04
C ARG A 238 -5.35 -5.34 4.35
N ARG A 239 -4.57 -6.31 3.86
CA ARG A 239 -5.10 -7.57 3.30
C ARG A 239 -6.02 -8.32 4.28
N SER A 240 -5.68 -8.24 5.56
CA SER A 240 -6.43 -8.87 6.64
C SER A 240 -7.67 -8.07 7.07
N GLY A 241 -7.97 -6.93 6.45
CA GLY A 241 -9.06 -6.01 6.83
C GLY A 241 -8.53 -4.66 7.30
N PHE A 242 -9.37 -3.91 8.01
CA PHE A 242 -9.03 -2.55 8.44
C PHE A 242 -8.47 -2.50 9.85
N TRP A 243 -7.52 -1.59 10.06
CA TRP A 243 -6.81 -1.43 11.32
C TRP A 243 -6.69 0.05 11.69
N THR A 244 -6.67 0.33 12.98
CA THR A 244 -6.30 1.64 13.53
C THR A 244 -4.86 1.60 14.03
N LEU A 245 -4.08 2.62 13.71
CA LEU A 245 -2.72 2.80 14.17
C LEU A 245 -2.59 4.10 14.97
N THR A 246 -2.17 3.95 16.22
CA THR A 246 -2.04 5.03 17.21
C THR A 246 -0.64 5.02 17.82
N VAL A 247 -0.09 6.19 18.14
CA VAL A 247 1.12 6.31 18.97
C VAL A 247 0.71 6.61 20.41
N LYS A 248 0.99 5.68 21.32
CA LYS A 248 0.68 5.83 22.76
C LYS A 248 1.99 6.06 23.53
N THR A 249 2.07 7.14 24.28
CA THR A 249 3.20 7.40 25.19
C THR A 249 2.96 6.70 26.53
N ARG A 250 3.94 5.93 27.00
CA ARG A 250 3.91 5.27 28.31
C ARG A 250 5.12 5.67 29.15
N LYS A 251 4.96 5.66 30.48
CA LYS A 251 6.09 5.80 31.42
C LYS A 251 6.62 4.40 31.77
N TYR A 252 7.88 4.14 31.47
CA TYR A 252 8.57 2.88 31.75
C TYR A 252 9.95 3.15 32.33
N ASN A 253 10.25 2.61 33.53
CA ASN A 253 11.50 2.87 34.26
C ASN A 253 11.85 4.37 34.34
N ASP A 254 10.87 5.21 34.68
CA ASP A 254 10.96 6.68 34.76
C ASP A 254 11.18 7.42 33.43
N PHE A 255 11.19 6.73 32.30
CA PHE A 255 11.29 7.34 30.98
C PHE A 255 9.96 7.34 30.23
N LEU A 256 9.68 8.40 29.49
CA LEU A 256 8.55 8.50 28.59
C LEU A 256 8.93 7.90 27.23
N GLN A 257 8.20 6.87 26.82
CA GLN A 257 8.48 6.12 25.61
C GLN A 257 7.22 5.98 24.76
N ASP A 258 7.33 6.37 23.50
CA ASP A 258 6.28 6.15 22.51
C ASP A 258 6.24 4.70 22.04
N ASN A 259 5.04 4.16 21.97
CA ASN A 259 4.76 2.84 21.46
C ASN A 259 3.68 2.92 20.36
N ILE A 260 3.95 2.32 19.22
CA ILE A 260 3.00 2.20 18.12
C ILE A 260 2.05 1.05 18.43
N VAL A 261 0.76 1.31 18.38
CA VAL A 261 -0.28 0.33 18.68
C VAL A 261 -1.13 0.15 17.44
N LEU A 262 -1.20 -1.09 16.98
CA LEU A 262 -1.96 -1.51 15.80
C LEU A 262 -3.12 -2.39 16.27
N GLU A 263 -4.35 -1.93 16.10
CA GLU A 263 -5.57 -2.59 16.58
C GLU A 263 -6.49 -2.89 15.39
N PRO A 264 -6.99 -4.13 15.21
CA PRO A 264 -7.91 -4.43 14.12
C PRO A 264 -9.27 -3.82 14.44
N LEU A 265 -9.94 -3.27 13.44
CA LEU A 265 -11.25 -2.63 13.60
C LEU A 265 -12.28 -3.59 14.21
N VAL A 266 -12.21 -4.87 13.83
CA VAL A 266 -12.98 -5.94 14.44
C VAL A 266 -12.03 -6.85 15.22
N PRO A 267 -12.27 -7.08 16.53
CA PRO A 267 -11.42 -7.95 17.34
C PRO A 267 -11.35 -9.37 16.75
N ARG A 268 -10.13 -9.77 16.37
CA ARG A 268 -9.78 -11.18 16.16
C ARG A 268 -9.41 -11.73 17.53
N GLY A 269 -9.96 -12.88 17.93
CA GLY A 269 -9.76 -13.47 19.26
C GLY A 269 -8.28 -13.46 19.71
N ALA A 270 -8.06 -13.38 21.03
CA ALA A 270 -6.76 -13.13 21.69
C ALA A 270 -5.85 -12.26 20.83
N GLY A 271 -6.15 -10.95 20.83
CA GLY A 271 -5.49 -9.97 19.97
C GLY A 271 -3.98 -10.14 19.92
N ILE A 272 -3.40 -9.74 18.79
CA ILE A 272 -1.96 -9.52 18.69
C ILE A 272 -1.62 -8.41 19.68
N ILE A 273 -1.49 -8.78 20.96
CA ILE A 273 -0.64 -8.09 21.88
C ILE A 273 0.71 -8.31 21.21
N ASN A 274 1.18 -7.31 20.46
CA ASN A 274 2.58 -7.21 20.11
C ASN A 274 3.28 -7.49 21.43
N LYS A 275 3.85 -8.70 21.57
CA LYS A 275 4.64 -9.05 22.73
C LYS A 275 5.64 -7.93 22.78
N ILE A 276 5.46 -7.06 23.77
CA ILE A 276 6.38 -5.99 24.03
C ILE A 276 7.67 -6.77 24.19
N ASP A 277 8.58 -6.64 23.23
CA ASP A 277 9.93 -7.05 23.49
C ASP A 277 10.35 -6.06 24.57
N GLU A 278 10.16 -6.44 25.83
CA GLU A 278 10.55 -5.69 27.02
C GLU A 278 12.06 -5.69 27.11
N GLN A 279 12.74 -5.39 26.00
CA GLN A 279 14.11 -4.98 26.03
C GLN A 279 14.16 -3.71 26.87
N LEU A 280 14.97 -3.75 27.92
CA LEU A 280 15.19 -2.64 28.84
C LEU A 280 15.92 -1.50 28.11
N ILE A 281 15.20 -0.77 27.26
CA ILE A 281 15.70 0.49 26.70
C ILE A 281 15.62 1.52 27.82
N LYS A 282 16.77 1.96 28.31
CA LYS A 282 16.86 3.12 29.20
C LYS A 282 16.89 4.38 28.35
N GLY A 283 16.11 5.40 28.73
CA GLY A 283 16.00 6.67 28.00
C GLY A 283 14.60 6.95 27.46
N ASN A 284 14.36 8.23 27.18
CA ASN A 284 13.10 8.71 26.62
C ASN A 284 13.06 8.44 25.12
N ILE A 285 11.91 8.02 24.61
CA ILE A 285 11.70 7.68 23.21
C ILE A 285 10.53 8.48 22.67
N LYS A 286 10.74 9.10 21.50
CA LYS A 286 9.70 9.70 20.68
C LYS A 286 9.69 9.04 19.30
N LYS A 287 8.50 8.70 18.80
CA LYS A 287 8.32 8.08 17.48
C LYS A 287 7.32 8.91 16.68
N ASP A 288 7.82 9.60 15.65
CA ASP A 288 6.98 10.34 14.72
C ASP A 288 6.83 9.55 13.42
N ILE A 289 5.61 9.10 13.12
CA ILE A 289 5.29 8.47 11.84
C ILE A 289 5.46 9.47 10.70
N LEU A 290 6.18 9.06 9.67
CA LEU A 290 6.48 9.82 8.45
C LEU A 290 5.73 9.28 7.23
N PHE A 291 5.46 7.98 7.23
CA PHE A 291 4.80 7.27 6.14
C PHE A 291 4.11 6.01 6.66
N VAL A 292 2.97 5.65 6.07
CA VAL A 292 2.25 4.39 6.30
C VAL A 292 1.69 3.87 4.98
N SER A 293 1.82 2.56 4.76
CA SER A 293 1.11 1.79 3.73
C SER A 293 0.38 0.59 4.36
N ASP A 294 -0.10 -0.35 3.54
CA ASP A 294 -0.79 -1.57 3.97
C ASP A 294 0.11 -2.55 4.75
N ASP A 295 1.43 -2.51 4.54
CA ASP A 295 2.38 -3.45 5.15
C ASP A 295 3.51 -2.79 5.96
N TYR A 296 3.77 -1.49 5.76
CA TYR A 296 4.93 -0.81 6.38
C TYR A 296 4.56 0.52 7.05
N VAL A 297 5.37 0.88 8.05
CA VAL A 297 5.40 2.20 8.67
C VAL A 297 6.82 2.74 8.68
N ALA A 298 7.02 3.98 8.24
CA ALA A 298 8.28 4.69 8.41
C ALA A 298 8.16 5.72 9.54
N ILE A 299 9.18 5.79 10.40
CA ILE A 299 9.20 6.67 11.56
C ILE A 299 10.51 7.44 11.65
N GLU A 300 10.43 8.64 12.24
CA GLU A 300 11.58 9.26 12.91
C GLU A 300 11.60 8.78 14.36
N TYR A 301 12.63 8.03 14.70
CA TYR A 301 12.91 7.56 16.05
C TYR A 301 13.88 8.54 16.72
N SER A 302 13.43 9.18 17.80
CA SER A 302 14.28 10.03 18.64
C SER A 302 14.45 9.38 20.01
N TRP A 303 15.69 9.12 20.40
CA TRP A 303 16.03 8.60 21.73
C TRP A 303 16.94 9.57 22.46
N THR A 304 16.78 9.69 23.78
CA THR A 304 17.71 10.47 24.59
C THR A 304 17.79 10.01 26.04
N MET A 305 19.00 10.08 26.59
CA MET A 305 19.31 9.81 27.99
C MET A 305 20.40 10.77 28.46
N GLY A 306 20.04 11.70 29.35
CA GLY A 306 20.96 12.75 29.78
C GLY A 306 21.35 13.66 28.61
N SER A 307 22.65 13.77 28.32
CA SER A 307 23.16 14.56 27.19
C SER A 307 23.28 13.78 25.89
N VAL A 308 23.05 12.47 25.91
CA VAL A 308 23.14 11.62 24.71
C VAL A 308 21.78 11.64 24.01
N ALA A 309 21.80 11.85 22.70
CA ALA A 309 20.62 11.83 21.86
C ALA A 309 20.93 11.16 20.51
N GLU A 310 19.96 10.45 19.97
CA GLU A 310 20.01 9.79 18.68
C GLU A 310 18.74 10.12 17.90
N ARG A 311 18.86 10.42 16.61
CA ARG A 311 17.71 10.63 15.71
C ARG A 311 17.89 9.86 14.43
N ASN A 312 17.19 8.73 14.32
CA ASN A 312 17.29 7.83 13.17
C ASN A 312 15.94 7.68 12.48
N TYR A 313 15.97 7.51 11.17
CA TYR A 313 14.83 6.99 10.43
C TYR A 313 14.77 5.47 10.57
N ARG A 314 13.56 4.92 10.50
CA ARG A 314 13.34 3.47 10.44
C ARG A 314 12.13 3.18 9.57
N VAL A 315 12.25 2.24 8.66
CA VAL A 315 11.09 1.58 8.01
C VAL A 315 10.87 0.23 8.68
N LEU A 316 9.65 -0.04 9.11
CA LEU A 316 9.29 -1.21 9.91
C LEU A 316 8.08 -1.91 9.29
N PRO A 317 8.00 -3.25 9.30
CA PRO A 317 6.75 -3.95 9.06
C PRO A 317 5.72 -3.52 10.09
N LEU A 318 4.47 -3.34 9.68
CA LEU A 318 3.39 -2.92 10.61
C LEU A 318 3.21 -3.88 11.78
N ASP A 319 3.39 -5.18 11.54
CA ASP A 319 3.28 -6.22 12.57
C ASP A 319 4.45 -6.21 13.56
N ASP A 320 5.53 -5.49 13.26
CA ASP A 320 6.67 -5.25 14.15
C ASP A 320 7.03 -3.74 14.24
N ALA A 321 6.01 -2.89 14.30
CA ALA A 321 6.16 -1.43 14.30
C ALA A 321 6.94 -0.85 15.50
N ASN A 322 7.33 -1.68 16.48
CA ASN A 322 8.14 -1.26 17.62
C ASN A 322 9.54 -1.84 17.65
N SER A 323 9.97 -2.52 16.58
CA SER A 323 11.31 -3.09 16.48
C SER A 323 12.42 -2.06 16.73
N LEU A 324 13.54 -2.56 17.27
CA LEU A 324 14.72 -1.75 17.55
C LEU A 324 15.50 -1.38 16.29
N SER A 325 15.38 -2.18 15.23
CA SER A 325 16.06 -1.98 13.95
C SER A 325 15.03 -1.88 12.84
N GLY A 326 15.27 -0.97 11.90
CA GLY A 326 14.51 -0.94 10.65
C GLY A 326 14.86 -2.14 9.76
N ILE A 327 14.03 -2.39 8.75
CA ILE A 327 14.45 -3.20 7.61
C ILE A 327 15.62 -2.51 6.89
N LEU A 328 16.42 -3.26 6.17
CA LEU A 328 17.49 -2.71 5.34
C LEU A 328 16.92 -2.28 3.97
N VAL A 329 17.53 -1.28 3.33
CA VAL A 329 17.23 -0.99 1.91
C VAL A 329 17.41 -2.23 1.03
N SER A 330 18.37 -3.10 1.36
CA SER A 330 18.62 -4.38 0.70
C SER A 330 17.57 -5.47 0.96
N ASP A 331 16.71 -5.32 1.98
CA ASP A 331 15.61 -6.27 2.21
C ASP A 331 14.44 -6.01 1.25
N ILE A 332 14.31 -4.75 0.84
CA ILE A 332 13.25 -4.29 -0.06
C ILE A 332 13.66 -4.49 -1.54
N ALA A 333 14.96 -4.51 -1.84
CA ALA A 333 15.48 -4.64 -3.19
C ALA A 333 16.72 -5.55 -3.21
N ARG A 334 16.85 -6.42 -4.23
CA ARG A 334 17.91 -7.45 -4.40
C ARG A 334 19.32 -6.97 -4.00
N GLU A 335 20.22 -7.90 -3.68
CA GLU A 335 21.58 -7.62 -3.15
C GLU A 335 22.42 -6.57 -3.91
N ASP A 336 22.20 -6.37 -5.22
CA ASP A 336 22.84 -5.34 -6.05
C ASP A 336 22.45 -3.90 -5.68
N MET A 337 21.41 -3.74 -4.86
CA MET A 337 20.80 -2.45 -4.52
C MET A 337 21.35 -1.86 -3.22
N ARG A 338 22.07 -2.66 -2.43
CA ARG A 338 22.90 -2.18 -1.32
C ARG A 338 23.85 -1.07 -1.78
N ASP A 339 24.46 -1.26 -2.94
CA ASP A 339 25.41 -0.30 -3.49
C ASP A 339 24.74 1.03 -3.89
N ILE A 340 23.44 1.04 -4.18
CA ILE A 340 22.70 2.28 -4.49
C ILE A 340 22.62 3.18 -3.26
N PHE A 341 22.41 2.63 -2.06
CA PHE A 341 22.37 3.42 -0.83
C PHE A 341 23.69 4.16 -0.61
N TYR A 342 24.82 3.42 -0.56
CA TYR A 342 26.13 4.01 -0.33
C TYR A 342 26.57 4.92 -1.48
N THR A 343 26.26 4.58 -2.73
CA THR A 343 26.57 5.45 -3.88
C THR A 343 25.76 6.74 -3.82
N SER A 344 24.49 6.70 -3.40
CA SER A 344 23.66 7.89 -3.22
C SER A 344 24.18 8.78 -2.09
N ALA A 345 24.57 8.17 -0.96
CA ALA A 345 25.20 8.86 0.17
C ALA A 345 26.52 9.53 -0.25
N GLN A 346 27.41 8.79 -0.92
CA GLN A 346 28.69 9.29 -1.40
C GLN A 346 28.50 10.44 -2.39
N ALA A 347 27.59 10.29 -3.36
CA ALA A 347 27.29 11.32 -4.34
C ALA A 347 26.78 12.60 -3.67
N HIS A 348 25.92 12.46 -2.66
CA HIS A 348 25.41 13.59 -1.89
C HIS A 348 26.52 14.33 -1.12
N LEU A 349 27.40 13.59 -0.42
CA LEU A 349 28.51 14.19 0.32
C LEU A 349 29.46 14.96 -0.61
N VAL A 350 29.82 14.34 -1.75
CA VAL A 350 30.68 14.95 -2.77
C VAL A 350 30.03 16.21 -3.34
N SER A 351 28.74 16.19 -3.67
CA SER A 351 28.04 17.36 -4.21
C SER A 351 27.96 18.53 -3.22
N HIS A 352 28.04 18.25 -1.91
CA HIS A 352 28.06 19.26 -0.84
C HIS A 352 29.47 19.59 -0.35
N GLY A 353 30.51 19.10 -1.02
CA GLY A 353 31.91 19.39 -0.70
C GLY A 353 32.41 18.75 0.60
N ILE A 354 31.69 17.75 1.12
CA ILE A 354 32.05 17.01 2.34
C ILE A 354 33.02 15.90 1.92
N LYS A 355 34.26 15.98 2.41
CA LYS A 355 35.29 14.97 2.14
C LYS A 355 35.23 13.89 3.21
N ILE A 356 35.05 12.66 2.77
CA ILE A 356 35.22 11.46 3.60
C ILE A 356 36.33 10.65 2.95
N ASP A 357 37.41 10.42 3.70
CA ASP A 357 38.61 9.74 3.23
C ASP A 357 38.45 8.20 3.17
N GLU A 358 37.39 7.68 3.79
CA GLU A 358 37.05 6.25 3.88
C GLU A 358 35.87 5.90 2.97
N GLU A 359 35.87 4.64 2.48
CA GLU A 359 34.70 4.09 1.81
C GLU A 359 33.56 3.96 2.83
N LEU A 360 32.39 4.55 2.53
CA LEU A 360 31.23 4.53 3.43
C LEU A 360 30.80 3.11 3.80
N LYS A 361 31.03 2.16 2.90
CA LYS A 361 30.66 0.75 3.06
C LYS A 361 31.52 0.13 4.15
N GLY A 362 30.91 -0.14 5.31
CA GLY A 362 31.59 -0.73 6.48
C GLY A 362 31.81 0.24 7.64
N ILE A 363 31.46 1.52 7.49
CA ILE A 363 31.39 2.46 8.61
C ILE A 363 30.13 2.14 9.42
N VAL A 364 30.29 1.80 10.71
CA VAL A 364 29.18 1.36 11.58
C VAL A 364 28.08 2.43 11.72
N SER A 365 28.42 3.72 11.70
CA SER A 365 27.44 4.82 11.76
C SER A 365 26.68 5.04 10.46
N VAL A 366 27.09 4.41 9.36
CA VAL A 366 26.42 4.49 8.06
C VAL A 366 25.67 3.18 7.84
N SER A 367 24.38 3.20 8.19
CA SER A 367 23.53 2.01 8.16
C SER A 367 22.40 2.13 7.15
N GLU A 368 22.14 1.04 6.45
CA GLU A 368 21.07 0.91 5.45
C GLU A 368 19.67 0.84 6.05
N ASP A 369 19.54 0.73 7.37
CA ASP A 369 18.24 0.84 8.05
C ASP A 369 17.87 2.28 8.41
N ASN A 370 18.77 3.26 8.20
CA ASN A 370 18.54 4.67 8.50
C ASN A 370 17.94 5.42 7.29
N PHE A 371 16.76 4.99 6.86
CA PHE A 371 16.01 5.62 5.77
C PHE A 371 14.51 5.70 6.03
N THR A 372 13.85 6.57 5.28
CA THR A 372 12.41 6.81 5.29
C THR A 372 11.90 7.11 3.87
N LEU A 373 10.59 7.30 3.74
CA LEU A 373 9.96 7.91 2.58
C LEU A 373 9.71 9.40 2.83
N GLU A 374 9.76 10.19 1.75
CA GLU A 374 9.33 11.58 1.72
C GLU A 374 8.57 11.90 0.42
N ARG A 375 7.69 12.91 0.48
CA ARG A 375 6.96 13.42 -0.69
C ARG A 375 7.79 14.43 -1.46
N ARG A 376 7.85 14.29 -2.78
CA ARG A 376 8.48 15.24 -3.70
C ARG A 376 7.67 15.34 -4.98
N ASN A 377 7.07 16.52 -5.22
CA ASN A 377 6.37 16.88 -6.46
C ASN A 377 5.34 15.83 -6.94
N GLY A 378 4.54 15.29 -6.02
CA GLY A 378 3.50 14.31 -6.36
C GLY A 378 3.93 12.84 -6.28
N ASN A 379 5.17 12.54 -5.88
CA ASN A 379 5.66 11.17 -5.72
C ASN A 379 6.33 10.94 -4.36
N TRP A 380 6.26 9.71 -3.87
CA TRP A 380 7.06 9.18 -2.78
C TRP A 380 8.47 8.86 -3.29
N THR A 381 9.46 9.32 -2.53
CA THR A 381 10.89 9.07 -2.78
C THR A 381 11.55 8.59 -1.50
N LEU A 382 12.65 7.85 -1.65
CA LEU A 382 13.42 7.37 -0.51
C LEU A 382 14.46 8.41 -0.06
N LYS A 383 14.61 8.56 1.25
CA LYS A 383 15.59 9.45 1.88
C LYS A 383 16.34 8.73 2.98
N GLY A 384 17.67 8.77 2.92
CA GLY A 384 18.56 8.29 3.96
C GLY A 384 19.06 9.41 4.86
N ARG A 385 19.61 9.04 6.01
CA ARG A 385 20.30 9.95 6.94
C ARG A 385 21.66 9.41 7.33
N LEU A 386 22.67 10.28 7.32
CA LEU A 386 24.01 10.02 7.85
C LEU A 386 24.19 10.76 9.16
N ASP A 387 24.82 10.11 10.13
CA ASP A 387 25.34 10.76 11.33
C ASP A 387 26.84 11.05 11.12
N LEU A 388 27.18 12.34 11.01
CA LEU A 388 28.57 12.80 10.87
C LEU A 388 29.21 13.13 12.22
N GLY A 389 28.53 12.87 13.33
CA GLY A 389 28.95 13.13 14.70
C GLY A 389 28.56 14.51 15.22
N ASP A 390 28.80 15.57 14.44
CA ASP A 390 28.42 16.94 14.79
C ASP A 390 27.06 17.37 14.22
N ARG A 391 26.61 16.70 13.15
CA ARG A 391 25.33 16.96 12.47
C ARG A 391 24.82 15.73 11.74
N TYR A 392 23.53 15.76 11.43
CA TYR A 392 22.90 14.83 10.51
C TYR A 392 22.87 15.40 9.09
N GLU A 393 23.16 14.57 8.10
CA GLU A 393 22.99 14.90 6.68
C GLU A 393 21.96 13.98 6.05
N GLU A 394 20.98 14.54 5.35
CA GLU A 394 19.93 13.77 4.68
C GLU A 394 20.13 13.75 3.18
N PHE A 395 19.97 12.58 2.56
CA PHE A 395 20.26 12.40 1.15
C PHE A 395 19.17 11.59 0.44
N PRO A 396 18.84 11.91 -0.82
CA PRO A 396 17.91 11.10 -1.59
C PRO A 396 18.56 9.77 -1.94
N ILE A 397 17.81 8.68 -1.84
CA ILE A 397 18.25 7.35 -2.30
C ILE A 397 17.70 7.16 -3.70
N GLY A 398 18.56 6.83 -4.67
CA GLY A 398 18.22 6.66 -6.09
C GLY A 398 17.39 5.40 -6.41
N LEU A 399 16.46 5.02 -5.54
CA LEU A 399 15.64 3.81 -5.63
C LEU A 399 14.16 4.18 -5.53
N SER A 400 13.35 3.68 -6.47
CA SER A 400 11.90 3.87 -6.43
C SER A 400 11.25 2.99 -5.35
N PRO A 401 10.39 3.54 -4.48
CA PRO A 401 9.65 2.79 -3.47
C PRO A 401 8.40 2.07 -4.03
N VAL A 402 7.98 2.40 -5.26
CA VAL A 402 6.76 1.88 -5.88
C VAL A 402 6.90 0.38 -6.20
N GLY A 403 5.84 -0.38 -5.91
CA GLY A 403 5.78 -1.84 -6.05
C GLY A 403 6.53 -2.61 -4.95
N LYS A 404 7.03 -1.90 -3.94
CA LYS A 404 7.80 -2.50 -2.83
C LYS A 404 7.29 -2.03 -1.46
N LEU A 405 7.27 -0.71 -1.25
CA LEU A 405 6.75 -0.06 -0.04
C LEU A 405 5.44 0.69 -0.30
N VAL A 406 5.25 1.14 -1.54
CA VAL A 406 4.08 1.91 -1.99
C VAL A 406 3.41 1.16 -3.15
N ASN A 407 2.09 0.92 -3.05
CA ASN A 407 1.35 0.20 -4.08
C ASN A 407 1.04 1.08 -5.31
N TYR A 408 0.63 2.33 -5.08
CA TYR A 408 0.26 3.28 -6.13
C TYR A 408 0.78 4.68 -5.81
N ASP A 409 1.44 5.32 -6.77
CA ASP A 409 2.05 6.64 -6.61
C ASP A 409 2.23 7.37 -7.96
N GLU A 410 1.25 7.27 -8.84
CA GLU A 410 1.33 7.93 -10.15
C GLU A 410 0.63 9.30 -10.12
N LEU A 411 1.33 10.32 -10.63
CA LEU A 411 0.78 11.66 -10.84
C LEU A 411 0.44 11.80 -12.34
N HIS A 412 -0.84 11.69 -12.71
CA HIS A 412 -1.23 11.72 -14.13
C HIS A 412 -1.33 13.13 -14.72
N VAL A 413 -1.28 14.18 -13.88
CA VAL A 413 -1.23 15.58 -14.32
C VAL A 413 0.19 16.10 -14.06
N PRO A 414 0.90 16.64 -15.07
CA PRO A 414 2.26 17.15 -14.86
C PRO A 414 2.34 18.15 -13.70
N TRP A 415 3.39 18.05 -12.89
CA TRP A 415 3.58 18.92 -11.73
C TRP A 415 3.53 20.42 -12.08
N ASP A 416 4.10 20.80 -13.22
CA ASP A 416 4.06 22.19 -13.70
C ASP A 416 2.62 22.66 -13.96
N SER A 417 1.75 21.80 -14.51
CA SER A 417 0.33 22.10 -14.70
C SER A 417 -0.41 22.22 -13.36
N VAL A 418 -0.04 21.43 -12.35
CA VAL A 418 -0.54 21.58 -10.98
C VAL A 418 -0.13 22.93 -10.40
N LYS A 419 1.13 23.34 -10.56
CA LYS A 419 1.65 24.63 -10.06
C LYS A 419 1.10 25.83 -10.82
N GLU A 420 0.79 25.70 -12.10
CA GLU A 420 0.11 26.73 -12.87
C GLU A 420 -1.32 26.95 -12.35
N ARG A 421 -2.05 25.86 -12.08
CA ARG A 421 -3.42 25.94 -11.54
C ARG A 421 -3.46 26.37 -10.07
N VAL A 422 -2.52 25.87 -9.27
CA VAL A 422 -2.43 26.12 -7.82
C VAL A 422 -0.97 26.46 -7.46
N PRO A 423 -0.56 27.74 -7.59
CA PRO A 423 0.82 28.15 -7.33
C PRO A 423 1.33 27.82 -5.91
N MET A 424 0.42 27.75 -4.94
CA MET A 424 0.71 27.40 -3.54
C MET A 424 0.69 25.89 -3.25
N ALA A 425 0.59 25.03 -4.26
CA ALA A 425 0.67 23.59 -4.09
C ALA A 425 2.02 23.19 -3.47
N LEU A 426 1.93 22.39 -2.41
CA LEU A 426 3.05 21.74 -1.72
C LEU A 426 3.25 20.31 -2.24
N ASP A 427 2.14 19.63 -2.56
CA ASP A 427 2.14 18.26 -3.07
C ASP A 427 0.80 17.96 -3.80
N ALA A 428 0.72 16.85 -4.52
CA ALA A 428 -0.52 16.40 -5.15
C ALA A 428 -0.62 14.87 -5.28
N TYR A 429 -1.84 14.35 -5.35
CA TYR A 429 -2.15 12.93 -5.50
C TYR A 429 -3.21 12.75 -6.57
N THR A 430 -2.98 11.84 -7.52
CA THR A 430 -3.98 11.51 -8.54
C THR A 430 -4.65 10.18 -8.22
N SER A 431 -5.98 10.11 -8.36
CA SER A 431 -6.72 8.85 -8.23
C SER A 431 -6.33 7.82 -9.32
N PRO A 432 -6.35 6.51 -9.04
CA PRO A 432 -6.12 5.47 -10.06
C PRO A 432 -7.09 5.54 -11.24
N ASN A 433 -8.34 5.95 -11.01
CA ASN A 433 -9.35 6.19 -12.04
C ASN A 433 -9.08 7.42 -12.92
N LYS A 434 -8.01 8.18 -12.62
CA LYS A 434 -7.61 9.41 -13.32
C LYS A 434 -8.71 10.47 -13.39
N ASP A 435 -9.58 10.49 -12.38
CA ASP A 435 -10.77 11.33 -12.36
C ASP A 435 -10.70 12.44 -11.32
N LEU A 436 -9.84 12.28 -10.30
CA LEU A 436 -9.59 13.26 -9.25
C LEU A 436 -8.10 13.58 -9.09
N LEU A 437 -7.82 14.86 -8.79
CA LEU A 437 -6.54 15.32 -8.26
C LEU A 437 -6.76 15.96 -6.89
N ILE A 438 -5.98 15.55 -5.90
CA ILE A 438 -5.96 16.17 -4.56
C ILE A 438 -4.68 16.98 -4.44
N VAL A 439 -4.82 18.29 -4.29
CA VAL A 439 -3.69 19.22 -4.14
C VAL A 439 -3.58 19.62 -2.68
N VAL A 440 -2.40 19.40 -2.10
CA VAL A 440 -2.08 19.81 -0.72
C VAL A 440 -1.50 21.21 -0.75
N THR A 441 -2.02 22.08 0.11
CA THR A 441 -1.51 23.43 0.36
C THR A 441 -1.17 23.58 1.85
N GLY A 442 -0.71 24.75 2.29
CA GLY A 442 -0.37 24.94 3.71
C GLY A 442 -1.54 24.82 4.69
N ASN A 443 -2.79 25.02 4.22
CA ASN A 443 -3.98 25.05 5.07
C ASN A 443 -5.17 24.24 4.50
N PHE A 444 -5.06 23.71 3.28
CA PHE A 444 -6.18 23.03 2.63
C PHE A 444 -5.75 21.84 1.80
N LEU A 445 -6.60 20.81 1.76
CA LEU A 445 -6.68 19.85 0.67
C LEU A 445 -7.72 20.37 -0.34
N MET A 446 -7.30 20.55 -1.59
CA MET A 446 -8.17 21.01 -2.68
C MET A 446 -8.38 19.87 -3.65
N ILE A 447 -9.63 19.47 -3.87
CA ILE A 447 -9.99 18.35 -4.73
C ILE A 447 -10.48 18.90 -6.06
N TYR A 448 -9.83 18.51 -7.14
CA TYR A 448 -10.15 18.88 -8.52
C TYR A 448 -10.59 17.64 -9.28
N THR A 449 -11.43 17.83 -10.29
CA THR A 449 -11.70 16.76 -11.26
C THR A 449 -10.68 16.81 -12.38
N ILE A 450 -10.41 15.66 -12.97
CA ILE A 450 -9.58 15.53 -14.18
C ILE A 450 -10.50 15.17 -15.36
N GLU A 451 -10.39 15.93 -16.44
CA GLU A 451 -11.07 15.67 -17.70
C GLU A 451 -10.07 15.77 -18.84
N ASN A 452 -9.92 14.71 -19.64
CA ASN A 452 -8.98 14.66 -20.76
C ASN A 452 -7.53 15.04 -20.38
N GLY A 453 -7.11 14.76 -19.14
CA GLY A 453 -5.78 15.10 -18.62
C GLY A 453 -5.65 16.52 -18.07
N GLU A 454 -6.72 17.32 -18.08
CA GLU A 454 -6.74 18.69 -17.56
C GLU A 454 -7.56 18.81 -16.27
N LEU A 455 -7.19 19.77 -15.42
CA LEU A 455 -7.88 20.05 -14.17
C LEU A 455 -9.10 20.96 -14.38
N SER A 456 -10.17 20.74 -13.60
CA SER A 456 -11.29 21.68 -13.51
C SER A 456 -10.85 23.06 -13.04
N GLU A 457 -11.47 24.13 -13.56
CA GLU A 457 -11.09 25.52 -13.23
C GLU A 457 -11.06 25.79 -11.72
N LYS A 458 -12.00 25.21 -10.99
CA LYS A 458 -12.14 25.33 -9.53
C LYS A 458 -12.12 23.95 -8.88
N PRO A 459 -11.70 23.86 -7.61
CA PRO A 459 -11.83 22.62 -6.87
C PRO A 459 -13.32 22.32 -6.61
N ILE A 460 -13.71 21.06 -6.74
CA ILE A 460 -15.06 20.58 -6.42
C ILE A 460 -15.30 20.49 -4.91
N LYS A 461 -14.22 20.39 -4.11
CA LYS A 461 -14.27 20.42 -2.65
C LYS A 461 -12.95 20.97 -2.12
N LYS A 462 -13.06 21.69 -1.01
CA LYS A 462 -11.93 22.20 -0.23
C LYS A 462 -12.13 21.72 1.21
N ILE A 463 -11.08 21.15 1.79
CA ILE A 463 -11.08 20.60 3.15
C ILE A 463 -9.96 21.29 3.93
N ASP A 464 -10.28 21.77 5.12
CA ASP A 464 -9.32 22.45 5.99
C ASP A 464 -8.35 21.45 6.62
N ILE A 465 -7.06 21.78 6.55
CA ILE A 465 -6.00 21.10 7.31
C ILE A 465 -5.32 22.10 8.23
N LYS A 466 -4.87 21.62 9.38
CA LYS A 466 -4.20 22.48 10.36
C LYS A 466 -2.86 22.92 9.77
N LYS A 467 -2.47 24.15 10.06
CA LYS A 467 -1.17 24.68 9.64
C LYS A 467 -0.06 23.76 10.15
N GLY A 468 0.80 23.30 9.24
CA GLY A 468 1.90 22.40 9.56
C GLY A 468 1.53 20.92 9.58
N GLU A 469 0.28 20.55 9.25
CA GLU A 469 -0.04 19.14 8.99
C GLU A 469 0.69 18.61 7.75
N SER A 470 1.19 17.38 7.86
CA SER A 470 1.82 16.65 6.77
C SER A 470 1.02 15.39 6.45
N VAL A 471 0.86 15.08 5.16
CA VAL A 471 0.28 13.82 4.71
C VAL A 471 1.28 12.69 4.93
N VAL A 472 0.86 11.65 5.65
CA VAL A 472 1.68 10.48 5.97
C VAL A 472 1.12 9.19 5.37
N MET A 473 -0.09 9.20 4.83
CA MET A 473 -0.74 8.02 4.24
C MET A 473 -1.73 8.48 3.17
N VAL A 474 -1.72 7.82 2.01
CA VAL A 474 -2.74 7.98 0.96
C VAL A 474 -3.03 6.61 0.36
N GLU A 475 -4.23 6.09 0.63
CA GLU A 475 -4.68 4.78 0.15
C GLU A 475 -5.94 4.93 -0.68
N TRP A 476 -5.98 4.32 -1.85
CA TRP A 476 -7.06 4.49 -2.83
C TRP A 476 -7.99 3.27 -2.89
N ALA A 477 -9.29 3.55 -3.01
CA ALA A 477 -10.32 2.59 -3.33
C ALA A 477 -10.98 2.94 -4.67
N THR A 478 -11.32 1.94 -5.48
CA THR A 478 -12.06 2.14 -6.73
C THR A 478 -13.20 1.13 -6.84
N GLY A 479 -14.24 1.44 -7.62
CA GLY A 479 -15.36 0.52 -7.82
C GLY A 479 -16.07 0.17 -6.50
N ASP A 480 -16.32 -1.12 -6.27
CA ASP A 480 -17.07 -1.58 -5.09
C ASP A 480 -16.30 -1.44 -3.77
N TYR A 481 -14.97 -1.32 -3.81
CA TYR A 481 -14.16 -1.03 -2.62
C TYR A 481 -14.56 0.27 -1.94
N VAL A 482 -15.05 1.25 -2.69
CA VAL A 482 -15.43 2.54 -2.14
C VAL A 482 -16.54 2.38 -1.10
N ALA A 483 -17.56 1.57 -1.40
CA ALA A 483 -18.66 1.32 -0.47
C ALA A 483 -18.19 0.51 0.75
N ARG A 484 -17.33 -0.50 0.55
CA ARG A 484 -16.79 -1.35 1.62
C ARG A 484 -15.90 -0.58 2.59
N TRP A 485 -15.01 0.26 2.06
CA TRP A 485 -14.11 1.08 2.86
C TRP A 485 -14.90 2.13 3.64
N GLU A 486 -15.88 2.78 3.01
CA GLU A 486 -16.76 3.73 3.70
C GLU A 486 -17.56 3.05 4.82
N LYS A 487 -18.16 1.88 4.56
CA LYS A 487 -18.86 1.10 5.59
C LYS A 487 -17.95 0.77 6.78
N SER A 488 -16.71 0.38 6.51
CA SER A 488 -15.74 0.05 7.56
C SER A 488 -15.28 1.29 8.33
N PHE A 489 -14.99 2.39 7.63
CA PHE A 489 -14.60 3.65 8.25
C PHE A 489 -15.71 4.22 9.15
N ASN A 490 -16.98 4.05 8.76
CA ASN A 490 -18.13 4.48 9.56
C ASN A 490 -18.25 3.77 10.91
N GLN A 491 -17.62 2.61 11.11
CA GLN A 491 -17.58 1.95 12.42
C GLN A 491 -16.80 2.75 13.47
N LEU A 492 -15.94 3.70 13.03
CA LEU A 492 -15.24 4.63 13.92
C LEU A 492 -16.13 5.79 14.41
N ASN A 493 -17.40 5.87 13.98
CA ASN A 493 -18.28 7.01 14.19
C ASN A 493 -17.63 8.35 13.77
N PRO A 494 -17.18 8.46 12.52
CA PRO A 494 -16.42 9.63 12.06
C PRO A 494 -17.28 10.89 12.00
N TYR A 495 -16.63 12.05 12.08
CA TYR A 495 -17.25 13.35 11.90
C TYR A 495 -17.42 13.68 10.42
N ILE A 496 -18.53 14.31 10.06
CA ILE A 496 -18.72 14.83 8.71
C ILE A 496 -17.94 16.15 8.55
N ILE A 497 -17.09 16.21 7.53
CA ILE A 497 -16.33 17.40 7.16
C ILE A 497 -17.25 18.32 6.34
N ASN A 498 -17.93 19.21 7.06
CA ASN A 498 -18.70 20.28 6.44
C ASN A 498 -17.76 21.33 5.82
N GLN A 499 -18.23 21.95 4.72
CA GLN A 499 -17.46 22.97 3.98
C GLN A 499 -17.08 24.17 4.85
#